data_AF-A0A8H6KP99-F1
#
_entry.id   AF-A0A8H6KP99-F1
#
_cell.length_a   1.000
_cell.length_b   1.000
_cell.length_c   1.000
_cell.angle_alpha   90.00
_cell.angle_beta   90.00
_cell.angle_gamma   90.00
#
_symmetry.space_group_name_H-M   'P 1'
#
loop_
_entity.id
_entity.type
_entity.pdbx_description
1 polymer ?
#
loop_
_entity_poly.entity_id
_entity_poly.type
_entity_poly.pdbx_seq_one_letter_code
_entity_poly.pdbx_strand_id
1 'polypeptide(L)'
;MSSALCRNSVEKTLSHFTLSMGQASVQNNVSMWMTLSQCYDEIAKTFALPDPEFILSLPSSISAVVHATFDHEAHGLVEPGSSSMLDGLDDVTKAHMLAQAVAGMVAFFRRLAAHHDHAYAPVTRESFDREVSRFAGCELRAAMIRKVEESRIFGRCYVKSQIAELVMDAVEGKVTDAEFSSEDEYQNAIGWATELPARNMGLPWGFTIMALN
;
A
#
# COMPACT_ATOMS: atom_id res chain seq x y z
N MET A 1 0.84 -20.11 6.51
CA MET A 1 1.48 -18.77 6.50
C MET A 1 0.68 -17.70 7.25
N SER A 2 1.35 -16.93 8.12
CA SER A 2 0.73 -16.00 9.09
C SER A 2 0.43 -14.62 8.50
N SER A 3 -0.74 -14.04 8.83
CA SER A 3 -1.11 -12.64 8.56
C SER A 3 -0.01 -11.64 9.00
N ALA A 4 0.79 -12.00 10.01
CA ALA A 4 1.94 -11.21 10.47
C ALA A 4 3.05 -11.04 9.40
N LEU A 5 3.31 -12.04 8.55
CA LEU A 5 4.31 -11.93 7.47
C LEU A 5 3.84 -10.98 6.38
N CYS A 6 2.55 -11.04 6.04
CA CYS A 6 1.93 -10.13 5.08
C CYS A 6 2.00 -8.70 5.62
N ARG A 7 1.62 -8.49 6.89
CA ARG A 7 1.67 -7.17 7.54
C ARG A 7 3.08 -6.59 7.57
N ASN A 8 4.07 -7.36 7.99
CA ASN A 8 5.47 -6.94 8.00
C ASN A 8 5.97 -6.59 6.58
N SER A 9 5.55 -7.34 5.56
CA SER A 9 5.89 -7.05 4.17
C SER A 9 5.31 -5.71 3.72
N VAL A 10 4.03 -5.45 4.04
CA VAL A 10 3.36 -4.18 3.73
C VAL A 10 4.04 -3.02 4.45
N GLU A 11 4.32 -3.16 5.75
CA GLU A 11 4.93 -2.10 6.57
C GLU A 11 6.28 -1.61 6.03
N LYS A 12 7.11 -2.50 5.49
CA LYS A 12 8.41 -2.14 4.89
C LYS A 12 8.25 -1.25 3.65
N THR A 13 7.24 -1.53 2.83
CA THR A 13 6.96 -0.74 1.61
C THR A 13 6.39 0.66 1.89
N LEU A 14 5.92 0.94 3.11
CA LEU A 14 5.31 2.23 3.46
C LEU A 14 6.29 3.41 3.35
N SER A 15 7.59 3.15 3.34
CA SER A 15 8.62 4.18 3.14
C SER A 15 8.48 4.88 1.78
N HIS A 16 7.98 4.17 0.76
CA HIS A 16 7.79 4.67 -0.60
C HIS A 16 6.57 5.58 -0.78
N PHE A 17 5.67 5.60 0.21
CA PHE A 17 4.56 6.54 0.28
C PHE A 17 4.98 7.82 0.99
N THR A 18 4.52 8.96 0.48
CA THR A 18 4.66 10.27 1.10
C THR A 18 3.29 10.83 1.44
N LEU A 19 3.14 11.43 2.61
CA LEU A 19 1.90 12.08 3.03
C LEU A 19 2.12 13.58 3.04
N SER A 20 1.30 14.31 2.29
CA SER A 20 1.36 15.77 2.21
C SER A 20 -0.05 16.32 2.18
N MET A 21 -0.35 17.30 3.05
CA MET A 21 -1.64 18.00 3.06
C MET A 21 -2.87 17.08 3.14
N GLY A 22 -2.76 15.94 3.83
CA GLY A 22 -3.85 14.96 3.94
C GLY A 22 -4.03 14.07 2.70
N GLN A 23 -3.06 14.05 1.78
CA GLN A 23 -3.06 13.21 0.59
C GLN A 23 -1.86 12.28 0.57
N ALA A 24 -2.07 11.07 0.07
CA ALA A 24 -1.01 10.12 -0.21
C ALA A 24 -0.43 10.38 -1.60
N SER A 25 0.89 10.26 -1.69
CA SER A 25 1.70 10.45 -2.90
C SER A 25 2.82 9.41 -2.91
N VAL A 26 3.53 9.32 -4.03
CA VAL A 26 4.72 8.48 -4.18
C VAL A 26 5.96 9.37 -4.18
N GLN A 27 7.10 8.85 -3.74
CA GLN A 27 8.36 9.59 -3.81
C GLN A 27 8.69 10.00 -5.27
N ASN A 28 8.67 11.31 -5.55
CA ASN A 28 8.78 11.88 -6.91
C ASN A 28 10.20 11.85 -7.51
N ASN A 29 11.21 11.42 -6.77
CA ASN A 29 12.61 11.43 -7.22
C ASN A 29 13.04 10.13 -7.92
N VAL A 30 12.16 9.13 -8.00
CA VAL A 30 12.46 7.81 -8.55
C VAL A 30 11.30 7.36 -9.45
N SER A 31 11.60 6.70 -10.58
CA SER A 31 10.57 6.17 -11.48
C SER A 31 9.70 5.13 -10.77
N MET A 32 8.40 5.06 -11.10
CA MET A 32 7.46 4.08 -10.53
C MET A 32 8.00 2.64 -10.63
N TRP A 33 8.55 2.26 -11.78
CA TRP A 33 9.11 0.91 -11.97
C TRP A 33 10.22 0.56 -10.97
N MET A 34 11.14 1.51 -10.69
CA MET A 34 12.18 1.31 -9.68
C MET A 34 11.57 1.16 -8.28
N THR A 35 10.56 1.97 -7.95
CA THR A 35 9.82 1.87 -6.67
C THR A 35 9.14 0.51 -6.54
N LEU A 36 8.48 0.02 -7.60
CA LEU A 36 7.86 -1.30 -7.64
C LEU A 36 8.87 -2.43 -7.49
N SER A 37 10.02 -2.31 -8.14
CA SER A 37 11.11 -3.29 -8.05
C SER A 37 11.68 -3.35 -6.63
N GLN A 38 11.87 -2.20 -5.98
CA GLN A 38 12.31 -2.12 -4.58
C GLN A 38 11.28 -2.74 -3.62
N CYS A 39 10.00 -2.41 -3.81
CA CYS A 39 8.90 -3.01 -3.04
C CYS A 39 8.89 -4.54 -3.20
N TYR A 40 9.00 -5.02 -4.43
CA TYR A 40 9.05 -6.45 -4.72
C TYR A 40 10.21 -7.13 -3.99
N ASP A 41 11.41 -6.56 -4.05
CA ASP A 41 12.60 -7.11 -3.39
C ASP A 41 12.44 -7.17 -1.87
N GLU A 42 11.86 -6.14 -1.26
CA GLU A 42 11.59 -6.11 0.18
C GLU A 42 10.57 -7.17 0.61
N ILE A 43 9.51 -7.35 -0.19
CA ILE A 43 8.49 -8.37 0.04
C ILE A 43 9.11 -9.77 -0.13
N ALA A 44 9.82 -10.03 -1.23
CA ALA A 44 10.49 -11.29 -1.50
C ALA A 44 11.44 -11.70 -0.36
N LYS A 45 12.26 -10.75 0.12
CA LYS A 45 13.15 -10.95 1.28
C LYS A 45 12.39 -11.23 2.58
N THR A 46 11.19 -10.69 2.74
CA THR A 46 10.37 -10.89 3.95
C THR A 46 9.72 -12.28 3.96
N PHE A 47 9.31 -12.79 2.80
CA PHE A 47 8.82 -14.16 2.66
C PHE A 47 9.94 -15.21 2.68
N ALA A 48 11.16 -14.84 2.25
CA ALA A 48 12.37 -15.66 2.34
C ALA A 48 12.17 -17.09 1.79
N LEU A 49 11.48 -17.22 0.65
CA LEU A 49 11.22 -18.52 0.04
C LEU A 49 12.52 -19.15 -0.47
N PRO A 50 12.68 -20.49 -0.38
CA PRO A 50 13.87 -21.16 -0.88
C PRO A 50 13.93 -21.05 -2.41
N ASP A 51 14.91 -20.32 -2.93
CA ASP A 51 15.06 -20.03 -4.35
C ASP A 51 16.53 -20.23 -4.79
N PRO A 52 16.95 -21.48 -5.03
CA PRO A 52 18.34 -21.80 -5.32
C PRO A 52 18.80 -21.30 -6.70
N GLU A 53 17.87 -21.09 -7.63
CA GLU A 53 18.13 -20.62 -8.99
C GLU A 53 18.00 -19.10 -9.11
N PHE A 54 17.73 -18.39 -8.01
CA PHE A 54 17.53 -16.94 -7.98
C PHE A 54 16.43 -16.47 -8.97
N ILE A 55 15.39 -17.28 -9.16
CA ILE A 55 14.29 -16.99 -10.07
C ILE A 55 13.54 -15.74 -9.63
N LEU A 56 13.35 -15.56 -8.32
CA LEU A 56 12.59 -14.45 -7.76
C LEU A 56 13.30 -13.11 -7.98
N SER A 57 14.63 -13.08 -8.05
CA SER A 57 15.40 -11.85 -8.27
C SER A 57 15.63 -11.50 -9.75
N LEU A 58 15.19 -12.36 -10.68
CA LEU A 58 15.26 -12.03 -12.10
C LEU A 58 14.34 -10.83 -12.44
N PRO A 59 14.80 -9.84 -13.22
CA PRO A 59 13.96 -8.72 -13.64
C PRO A 59 12.67 -9.14 -14.37
N SER A 60 12.75 -10.24 -15.13
CA SER A 60 11.59 -10.84 -15.81
C SER A 60 10.53 -11.35 -14.83
N SER A 61 10.93 -11.79 -13.64
CA SER A 61 10.02 -12.28 -12.60
C SER A 61 9.29 -11.13 -11.92
N ILE A 62 10.01 -10.03 -11.65
CA ILE A 62 9.40 -8.79 -11.15
C ILE A 62 8.34 -8.29 -12.14
N SER A 63 8.70 -8.20 -13.41
CA SER A 63 7.78 -7.82 -14.50
C SER A 63 6.58 -8.74 -14.56
N ALA A 64 6.77 -10.06 -14.55
CA ALA A 64 5.68 -11.01 -14.59
C ALA A 64 4.69 -10.83 -13.43
N VAL A 65 5.16 -10.58 -12.20
CA VAL A 65 4.29 -10.39 -11.02
C VAL A 65 3.58 -9.04 -11.04
N VAL A 66 4.27 -7.98 -11.47
CA VAL A 66 3.66 -6.65 -11.64
C VAL A 66 2.56 -6.72 -12.70
N HIS A 67 2.84 -7.28 -13.88
CA HIS A 67 1.83 -7.44 -14.93
C HIS A 67 0.69 -8.37 -14.54
N ALA A 68 0.95 -9.42 -13.75
CA ALA A 68 -0.10 -10.27 -13.22
C ALA A 68 -0.99 -9.54 -12.20
N THR A 69 -0.49 -8.47 -11.57
CA THR A 69 -1.26 -7.66 -10.62
C THR A 69 -2.20 -6.68 -11.31
N PHE A 70 -1.74 -6.02 -12.38
CA PHE A 70 -2.51 -5.01 -13.10
C PHE A 70 -3.30 -5.59 -14.27
N ASP A 71 -4.39 -4.92 -14.65
CA ASP A 71 -5.03 -5.18 -15.94
C ASP A 71 -4.21 -4.61 -17.10
N HIS A 72 -4.40 -5.18 -18.30
CA HIS A 72 -3.59 -4.86 -19.48
C HIS A 72 -3.51 -3.37 -19.81
N GLU A 73 -4.56 -2.61 -19.52
CA GLU A 73 -4.63 -1.17 -19.76
C GLU A 73 -3.64 -0.37 -18.90
N ALA A 74 -3.31 -0.87 -17.70
CA ALA A 74 -2.37 -0.23 -16.79
C ALA A 74 -0.91 -0.65 -17.01
N HIS A 75 -0.65 -1.66 -17.86
CA HIS A 75 0.70 -2.18 -18.10
C HIS A 75 1.65 -1.12 -18.67
N GLY A 76 1.17 -0.31 -19.63
CA GLY A 76 1.97 0.77 -20.23
C GLY A 76 2.37 1.88 -19.26
N LEU A 77 1.70 1.97 -18.09
CA LEU A 77 2.04 2.95 -17.05
C LEU A 77 3.10 2.43 -16.08
N VAL A 78 3.26 1.11 -15.94
CA VAL A 78 4.17 0.50 -14.97
C VAL A 78 5.43 -0.09 -15.60
N GLU A 79 5.60 -0.02 -16.91
CA GLU A 79 6.75 -0.59 -17.61
C GLU A 79 8.08 0.20 -17.44
N PRO A 80 9.24 -0.47 -17.64
CA PRO A 80 10.52 0.22 -17.69
C PRO A 80 10.53 1.29 -18.80
N GLY A 81 10.63 2.55 -18.41
CA GLY A 81 10.64 3.69 -19.35
C GLY A 81 9.30 4.41 -19.52
N SER A 82 8.25 4.03 -18.78
CA SER A 82 6.94 4.69 -18.79
C SER A 82 6.90 6.06 -18.09
N SER A 83 8.04 6.59 -17.64
CA SER A 83 8.14 7.79 -16.81
C SER A 83 7.35 8.98 -17.37
N SER A 84 7.37 9.19 -18.68
CA SER A 84 6.64 10.30 -19.32
C SER A 84 5.11 10.15 -19.29
N MET A 85 4.58 8.93 -19.23
CA MET A 85 3.14 8.68 -19.12
C MET A 85 2.66 8.83 -17.67
N LEU A 86 3.52 8.46 -16.71
CA LEU A 86 3.28 8.64 -15.28
C LEU A 86 3.31 10.12 -14.86
N ASP A 87 4.10 10.97 -15.51
CA ASP A 87 4.19 12.40 -15.19
C ASP A 87 2.84 13.13 -15.35
N GLY A 88 1.96 12.62 -16.22
CA GLY A 88 0.60 13.15 -16.41
C GLY A 88 -0.41 12.72 -15.37
N LEU A 89 -0.08 11.77 -14.49
CA LEU A 89 -0.97 11.30 -13.42
C LEU A 89 -0.79 12.12 -12.15
N ASP A 90 -1.89 12.36 -11.45
CA ASP A 90 -1.87 13.00 -10.15
C ASP A 90 -1.25 12.07 -9.09
N ASP A 91 -0.75 12.68 -8.01
CA ASP A 91 -0.04 11.97 -6.95
C ASP A 91 -0.93 10.92 -6.26
N VAL A 92 -2.23 11.18 -6.20
CA VAL A 92 -3.22 10.28 -5.63
C VAL A 92 -3.35 9.03 -6.50
N THR A 93 -3.46 9.14 -7.83
CA THR A 93 -3.51 7.96 -8.71
C THR A 93 -2.21 7.16 -8.63
N LYS A 94 -1.06 7.83 -8.58
CA LYS A 94 0.23 7.14 -8.38
C LYS A 94 0.26 6.34 -7.07
N ALA A 95 -0.28 6.90 -5.99
CA ALA A 95 -0.38 6.21 -4.71
C ALA A 95 -1.32 5.01 -4.76
N HIS A 96 -2.46 5.11 -5.46
CA HIS A 96 -3.35 3.98 -5.70
C HIS A 96 -2.64 2.86 -6.44
N MET A 97 -1.95 3.19 -7.54
CA MET A 97 -1.20 2.20 -8.32
C MET A 97 -0.12 1.51 -7.48
N LEU A 98 0.64 2.26 -6.68
CA LEU A 98 1.64 1.67 -5.79
C LEU A 98 0.99 0.73 -4.77
N ALA A 99 -0.14 1.12 -4.16
CA ALA A 99 -0.85 0.28 -3.20
C ALA A 99 -1.42 -0.99 -3.83
N GLN A 100 -1.98 -0.89 -5.05
CA GLN A 100 -2.44 -2.04 -5.83
C GLN A 100 -1.29 -3.01 -6.10
N ALA A 101 -0.13 -2.50 -6.52
CA ALA A 101 1.06 -3.30 -6.77
C ALA A 101 1.57 -4.00 -5.51
N VAL A 102 1.70 -3.27 -4.40
CA VAL A 102 2.12 -3.85 -3.11
C VAL A 102 1.14 -4.94 -2.67
N ALA A 103 -0.17 -4.66 -2.73
CA ALA A 103 -1.19 -5.65 -2.38
C ALA A 103 -1.06 -6.90 -3.26
N GLY A 104 -0.88 -6.73 -4.57
CA GLY A 104 -0.75 -7.85 -5.50
C GLY A 104 0.51 -8.67 -5.28
N MET A 105 1.66 -8.02 -5.09
CA MET A 105 2.92 -8.68 -4.75
C MET A 105 2.80 -9.48 -3.45
N VAL A 106 2.25 -8.88 -2.39
CA VAL A 106 2.07 -9.58 -1.10
C VAL A 106 1.09 -10.75 -1.25
N ALA A 107 -0.02 -10.57 -1.96
CA ALA A 107 -0.99 -11.63 -2.22
C ALA A 107 -0.37 -12.78 -3.04
N PHE A 108 0.43 -12.47 -4.05
CA PHE A 108 1.18 -13.42 -4.86
C PHE A 108 2.16 -14.22 -3.99
N PHE A 109 3.05 -13.54 -3.24
CA PHE A 109 4.02 -14.20 -2.38
C PHE A 109 3.37 -15.04 -1.29
N ARG A 110 2.26 -14.57 -0.70
CA ARG A 110 1.47 -15.36 0.25
C ARG A 110 0.97 -16.66 -0.37
N ARG A 111 0.46 -16.61 -1.61
CA ARG A 111 -0.03 -17.80 -2.32
C ARG A 111 1.11 -18.72 -2.72
N LEU A 112 2.19 -18.17 -3.27
CA LEU A 112 3.39 -18.93 -3.60
C LEU A 112 3.89 -19.68 -2.36
N ALA A 113 4.06 -18.97 -1.26
CA ALA A 113 4.50 -19.52 0.01
C ALA A 113 3.56 -20.61 0.55
N ALA A 114 2.25 -20.43 0.47
CA ALA A 114 1.28 -21.44 0.92
C ALA A 114 1.41 -22.78 0.17
N HIS A 115 1.78 -22.77 -1.12
CA HIS A 115 2.01 -24.00 -1.87
C HIS A 115 3.35 -24.67 -1.50
N HIS A 116 4.35 -23.87 -1.14
CA HIS A 116 5.69 -24.36 -0.80
C HIS A 116 5.82 -24.80 0.67
N ASP A 117 5.02 -24.23 1.59
CA ASP A 117 4.93 -24.63 3.02
C ASP A 117 4.58 -26.12 3.19
N HIS A 118 3.76 -26.68 2.28
CA HIS A 118 3.32 -28.07 2.38
C HIS A 118 4.35 -29.09 1.89
N ALA A 119 5.33 -28.66 1.10
CA ALA A 119 6.27 -29.57 0.43
C ALA A 119 7.75 -29.30 0.75
N TYR A 120 8.08 -28.21 1.46
CA TYR A 120 9.47 -27.71 1.60
C TYR A 120 10.22 -27.64 0.26
N ALA A 121 9.48 -27.53 -0.84
CA ALA A 121 10.05 -27.54 -2.17
C ALA A 121 10.63 -26.17 -2.48
N PRO A 122 11.79 -26.06 -3.12
CA PRO A 122 12.28 -24.79 -3.61
C PRO A 122 11.38 -24.22 -4.71
N VAL A 123 11.38 -22.90 -4.85
CA VAL A 123 10.78 -22.22 -6.00
C VAL A 123 11.52 -22.65 -7.25
N THR A 124 10.77 -23.10 -8.24
CA THR A 124 11.27 -23.50 -9.57
C THR A 124 10.62 -22.59 -10.60
N ARG A 125 11.22 -22.50 -11.80
CA ARG A 125 10.66 -21.66 -12.86
C ARG A 125 9.22 -22.07 -13.20
N GLU A 126 8.96 -23.37 -13.25
CA GLU A 126 7.63 -23.92 -13.52
C GLU A 126 6.62 -23.59 -12.41
N SER A 127 7.01 -23.69 -11.13
CA SER A 127 6.11 -23.36 -10.02
C SER A 127 5.80 -21.86 -9.97
N PHE A 128 6.78 -21.02 -10.29
CA PHE A 128 6.62 -19.57 -10.40
C PHE A 128 5.70 -19.19 -11.56
N ASP A 129 5.98 -19.63 -12.79
CA ASP A 129 5.20 -19.27 -13.98
C ASP A 129 3.74 -19.74 -13.88
N ARG A 130 3.53 -20.93 -13.27
CA ARG A 130 2.19 -21.44 -12.97
C ARG A 130 1.45 -20.54 -11.97
N GLU A 131 2.10 -20.12 -10.90
CA GLU A 131 1.45 -19.27 -9.90
C GLU A 131 1.17 -17.87 -10.43
N VAL A 132 2.06 -17.29 -11.26
CA VAL A 132 1.84 -16.01 -11.95
C VAL A 132 0.58 -16.09 -12.80
N SER A 133 0.47 -17.13 -13.63
CA SER A 133 -0.71 -17.33 -14.50
C SER A 133 -2.00 -17.52 -13.69
N ARG A 134 -1.92 -18.28 -12.59
CA ARG A 134 -3.06 -18.52 -11.70
C ARG A 134 -3.45 -17.28 -10.89
N PHE A 135 -2.50 -16.40 -10.59
CA PHE A 135 -2.76 -15.15 -9.89
C PHE A 135 -3.42 -14.13 -10.82
N ALA A 136 -2.92 -14.00 -12.06
CA ALA A 136 -3.50 -13.13 -13.08
C ALA A 136 -4.99 -13.42 -13.34
N GLY A 137 -5.40 -14.69 -13.27
CA GLY A 137 -6.80 -15.09 -13.47
C GLY A 137 -7.67 -15.17 -12.21
N CYS A 138 -7.17 -14.86 -11.01
CA CYS A 138 -7.94 -15.11 -9.79
C CYS A 138 -8.90 -13.97 -9.41
N GLU A 139 -10.05 -14.33 -8.82
CA GLU A 139 -11.05 -13.38 -8.33
C GLU A 139 -10.49 -12.44 -7.24
N LEU A 140 -9.60 -12.96 -6.38
CA LEU A 140 -8.94 -12.16 -5.35
C LEU A 140 -8.21 -10.95 -5.94
N ARG A 141 -7.55 -11.11 -7.10
CA ARG A 141 -6.85 -10.02 -7.78
C ARG A 141 -7.83 -8.90 -8.15
N ALA A 142 -8.94 -9.23 -8.81
CA ALA A 142 -9.94 -8.25 -9.22
C ALA A 142 -10.58 -7.55 -8.02
N ALA A 143 -10.92 -8.31 -6.96
CA ALA A 143 -11.47 -7.75 -5.73
C ALA A 143 -10.50 -6.78 -5.03
N MET A 144 -9.21 -7.12 -5.02
CA MET A 144 -8.16 -6.29 -4.43
C MET A 144 -7.95 -4.99 -5.22
N ILE A 145 -7.84 -5.05 -6.56
CA ILE A 145 -7.71 -3.86 -7.41
C ILE A 145 -8.88 -2.91 -7.14
N ARG A 146 -10.10 -3.44 -7.20
CA ARG A 146 -11.34 -2.68 -6.99
C ARG A 146 -11.37 -2.04 -5.61
N LYS A 147 -11.04 -2.79 -4.55
CA LYS A 147 -11.03 -2.27 -3.18
C LYS A 147 -10.04 -1.12 -2.98
N VAL A 148 -8.86 -1.20 -3.60
CA VAL A 148 -7.89 -0.11 -3.52
C VAL A 148 -8.35 1.08 -4.35
N GLU A 149 -8.87 0.85 -5.56
CA GLU A 149 -9.35 1.90 -6.49
C GLU A 149 -10.55 2.69 -5.95
N GLU A 150 -11.51 2.01 -5.31
CA GLU A 150 -12.68 2.67 -4.72
C GLU A 150 -12.34 3.44 -3.43
N SER A 151 -11.16 3.22 -2.85
CA SER A 151 -10.79 3.76 -1.54
C SER A 151 -10.53 5.26 -1.57
N ARG A 152 -11.25 5.99 -0.72
CA ARG A 152 -11.05 7.43 -0.53
C ARG A 152 -9.84 7.78 0.34
N ILE A 153 -9.18 6.78 0.94
CA ILE A 153 -8.09 6.99 1.90
C ILE A 153 -6.96 7.79 1.27
N PHE A 154 -6.61 7.57 0.00
CA PHE A 154 -5.48 8.28 -0.63
C PHE A 154 -5.73 9.79 -0.78
N GLY A 155 -6.99 10.23 -0.86
CA GLY A 155 -7.36 11.65 -0.86
C GLY A 155 -7.55 12.25 0.54
N ARG A 156 -7.57 11.41 1.59
CA ARG A 156 -7.79 11.77 3.00
C ARG A 156 -6.90 10.94 3.94
N CYS A 157 -5.61 10.86 3.63
CA CYS A 157 -4.64 10.04 4.36
C CYS A 157 -3.80 10.92 5.29
N TYR A 158 -3.90 10.67 6.59
CA TYR A 158 -3.14 11.41 7.60
C TYR A 158 -2.01 10.59 8.21
N VAL A 159 -2.13 9.27 8.17
CA VAL A 159 -1.12 8.34 8.72
C VAL A 159 -0.90 7.15 7.79
N LYS A 160 0.34 6.67 7.69
CA LYS A 160 0.70 5.56 6.79
C LYS A 160 0.06 4.23 7.19
N SER A 161 -0.32 4.07 8.46
CA SER A 161 -1.03 2.88 8.93
C SER A 161 -2.38 2.69 8.24
N GLN A 162 -3.07 3.76 7.84
CA GLN A 162 -4.32 3.67 7.07
C GLN A 162 -4.11 2.99 5.71
N ILE A 163 -2.99 3.29 5.05
CA ILE A 163 -2.60 2.63 3.79
C ILE A 163 -2.29 1.14 4.05
N ALA A 164 -1.56 0.86 5.13
CA ALA A 164 -1.19 -0.51 5.48
C ALA A 164 -2.42 -1.38 5.78
N GLU A 165 -3.39 -0.84 6.52
CA GLU A 165 -4.66 -1.51 6.84
C GLU A 165 -5.49 -1.77 5.58
N LEU A 166 -5.62 -0.78 4.69
CA LEU A 166 -6.31 -0.95 3.41
C LEU A 166 -5.68 -2.07 2.57
N VAL A 167 -4.36 -2.05 2.42
CA VAL A 167 -3.61 -3.05 1.65
C VAL A 167 -3.79 -4.43 2.29
N MET A 168 -3.69 -4.53 3.61
CA MET A 168 -3.88 -5.80 4.31
C MET A 168 -5.29 -6.35 4.17
N ASP A 169 -6.31 -5.50 4.26
CA ASP A 169 -7.70 -5.91 4.06
C ASP A 169 -7.95 -6.38 2.62
N ALA A 170 -7.36 -5.70 1.63
CA ALA A 170 -7.43 -6.10 0.24
C ALA A 170 -6.73 -7.45 -0.01
N VAL A 171 -5.55 -7.66 0.58
CA VAL A 171 -4.83 -8.94 0.53
C VAL A 171 -5.62 -10.05 1.22
N GLU A 172 -6.23 -9.80 2.37
CA GLU A 172 -7.04 -10.78 3.11
C GLU A 172 -8.39 -11.08 2.45
N GLY A 173 -8.77 -10.34 1.42
CA GLY A 173 -10.06 -10.51 0.73
C GLY A 173 -11.24 -10.12 1.61
N LYS A 174 -11.02 -9.25 2.60
CA LYS A 174 -12.08 -8.75 3.47
C LYS A 174 -12.94 -7.78 2.67
N VAL A 175 -14.20 -8.14 2.45
CA VAL A 175 -15.22 -7.23 1.94
C VAL A 175 -15.81 -6.49 3.14
N THR A 176 -15.10 -5.47 3.59
CA THR A 176 -15.62 -4.53 4.58
C THR A 176 -16.25 -3.36 3.85
N ASP A 177 -17.59 -3.29 3.81
CA ASP A 177 -18.38 -2.11 3.40
C ASP A 177 -18.26 -0.94 4.42
N ALA A 178 -17.44 -1.12 5.45
CA ALA A 178 -17.20 -0.14 6.49
C ALA A 178 -16.14 0.88 6.04
N GLU A 179 -16.39 1.63 4.97
CA GLU A 179 -15.45 2.68 4.54
C GLU A 179 -15.26 3.76 5.61
N PHE A 180 -16.24 4.03 6.48
CA PHE A 180 -16.05 4.90 7.65
C PHE A 180 -17.07 4.55 8.75
N SER A 181 -16.75 3.59 9.63
CA SER A 181 -17.38 3.58 10.95
C SER A 181 -16.56 4.51 11.85
N SER A 182 -17.08 5.72 12.00
CA SER A 182 -16.68 6.80 12.92
C SER A 182 -15.48 7.69 12.55
N GLU A 183 -15.77 8.79 11.82
CA GLU A 183 -15.01 10.05 11.94
C GLU A 183 -14.96 10.57 13.40
N ASP A 184 -15.86 10.10 14.27
CA ASP A 184 -15.89 10.42 15.70
C ASP A 184 -14.74 9.83 16.53
N GLU A 185 -14.09 8.74 16.08
CA GLU A 185 -13.02 8.10 16.88
C GLU A 185 -11.66 8.79 16.68
N TYR A 186 -11.40 9.33 15.48
CA TYR A 186 -10.19 10.11 15.21
C TYR A 186 -10.30 11.59 15.59
N GLN A 187 -11.50 12.18 15.60
CA GLN A 187 -11.68 13.51 16.21
C GLN A 187 -11.55 13.47 17.74
N ASN A 188 -11.89 12.34 18.38
CA ASN A 188 -11.64 12.16 19.81
C ASN A 188 -10.18 11.91 20.18
N ALA A 189 -9.34 11.44 19.23
CA ALA A 189 -7.90 11.26 19.43
C ALA A 189 -7.08 12.54 19.17
N ILE A 190 -7.67 13.57 18.57
CA ILE A 190 -7.10 14.93 18.43
C ILE A 190 -7.88 15.92 19.32
N GLY A 191 -8.36 15.44 20.47
CA GLY A 191 -8.73 16.27 21.61
C GLY A 191 -7.69 16.04 22.71
N TRP A 192 -7.07 17.10 23.22
CA TRP A 192 -6.32 17.13 24.49
C TRP A 192 -4.86 16.63 24.50
N ALA A 193 -4.02 17.04 23.53
CA ALA A 193 -2.57 17.07 23.77
C ALA A 193 -1.84 18.09 22.87
N THR A 194 -2.26 19.35 22.91
CA THR A 194 -1.36 20.46 22.57
C THR A 194 -1.72 21.64 23.46
N GLU A 195 -1.01 21.74 24.58
CA GLU A 195 -0.76 23.01 25.23
C GLU A 195 0.00 23.90 24.23
N LEU A 196 -0.75 24.56 23.35
CA LEU A 196 -0.26 25.74 22.67
C LEU A 196 -0.22 26.87 23.71
N PRO A 197 0.87 27.63 23.83
CA PRO A 197 0.92 28.78 24.72
C PRO A 197 -0.20 29.73 24.30
N ALA A 198 -1.06 30.08 25.26
CA ALA A 198 -2.21 30.95 25.08
C ALA A 198 -1.82 32.20 24.28
N ARG A 199 -2.12 32.17 22.99
CA ARG A 199 -1.94 33.30 22.09
C ARG A 199 -3.07 34.26 22.44
N ASN A 200 -2.70 35.38 23.06
CA ASN A 200 -3.55 36.52 23.40
C ASN A 200 -4.68 36.72 22.37
N MET A 201 -5.87 36.20 22.69
CA MET A 201 -7.11 36.57 22.03
C MET A 201 -7.44 37.96 22.56
N GLY A 202 -7.27 38.96 21.70
CA GLY A 202 -7.51 40.36 22.02
C GLY A 202 -8.91 40.57 22.57
N LEU A 203 -9.00 40.79 23.88
CA LEU A 203 -10.17 41.40 24.50
C LEU A 203 -10.14 42.89 24.13
N PRO A 204 -11.22 43.45 23.56
CA PRO A 204 -11.33 44.90 23.44
C PRO A 204 -11.32 45.50 24.85
N TRP A 205 -10.49 46.52 25.01
CA TRP A 205 -10.24 47.23 26.26
C TRP A 205 -11.56 47.74 26.86
N GLY A 206 -12.05 47.13 27.95
CA GLY A 206 -13.22 47.69 28.64
C GLY A 206 -14.05 46.81 29.58
N PHE A 207 -13.73 45.54 29.85
CA PHE A 207 -14.51 44.74 30.80
C PHE A 207 -13.67 44.24 31.97
N THR A 208 -13.85 44.90 33.11
CA THR A 208 -13.42 44.42 34.43
C THR A 208 -14.53 43.55 35.00
N ILE A 209 -14.28 42.25 35.19
CA ILE A 209 -15.20 41.36 35.93
C ILE A 209 -14.94 41.58 37.43
N MET A 210 -15.89 42.19 38.13
CA MET A 210 -15.91 42.20 39.60
C MET A 210 -16.31 40.82 40.12
N ALA A 211 -15.43 40.20 40.90
CA ALA A 211 -15.80 39.04 41.72
C ALA A 211 -16.57 39.56 42.95
N LEU A 212 -17.84 39.13 43.10
CA LEU A 212 -18.59 39.27 44.34
C LEU A 212 -18.26 38.08 45.25
N ASN A 213 -18.02 38.42 46.52
CA ASN A 213 -17.56 37.57 47.63
C ASN A 213 -18.51 36.41 47.96
#